data_AF-A0A6L3IJA7-F1
#
_entry.id   AF-A0A6L3IJA7-F1
#
_cell.length_a   1.000
_cell.length_b   1.000
_cell.length_c   1.000
_cell.angle_alpha   90.00
_cell.angle_beta   90.00
_cell.angle_gamma   90.00
#
_symmetry.space_group_name_H-M   'P 1'
#
loop_
_entity.id
_entity.type
_entity.pdbx_description
1 polymer ?
#
loop_
_entity_poly.entity_id
_entity_poly.type
_entity_poly.pdbx_seq_one_letter_code
_entity_poly.pdbx_strand_id
1 'polypeptide(L)'
;MNELLINGENAYTTWGVRMGEGFLDVIGASAPMKDFIENKSRLEHGKRVIINNPKVDEREITLSFTIEGNSQSDYQAKKKAFFDELYKGVVDI
;
A
#
# COMPACT_ATOMS: atom_id res chain seq x y z
N MET A 1 23.41 -2.62 3.64
CA MET A 1 22.07 -3.03 3.19
C MET A 1 21.15 -1.84 3.40
N ASN A 2 20.50 -1.36 2.34
CA ASN A 2 19.46 -0.34 2.49
C ASN A 2 18.17 -1.10 2.84
N GLU A 3 17.57 -0.80 3.99
CA GLU A 3 16.35 -1.49 4.44
C GLU A 3 15.12 -1.08 3.61
N LEU A 4 15.05 0.16 3.13
CA LEU A 4 13.94 0.70 2.34
C LEU A 4 14.45 1.82 1.41
N LEU A 5 14.10 1.73 0.12
CA LEU A 5 14.27 2.82 -0.83
C LEU A 5 12.89 3.40 -1.15
N ILE A 6 12.79 4.71 -1.28
CA ILE A 6 11.58 5.37 -1.76
C ILE A 6 12.01 6.34 -2.86
N ASN A 7 11.50 6.16 -4.07
CA ASN A 7 11.87 6.93 -5.26
C ASN A 7 13.39 6.92 -5.53
N GLY A 8 14.06 5.79 -5.24
CA GLY A 8 15.51 5.62 -5.39
C GLY A 8 16.36 6.22 -4.25
N GLU A 9 15.76 6.95 -3.32
CA GLU A 9 16.44 7.53 -2.16
C GLU A 9 16.38 6.60 -0.94
N ASN A 10 17.43 6.59 -0.12
CA ASN A 10 17.45 5.80 1.10
C ASN A 10 16.55 6.44 2.17
N ALA A 11 15.44 5.75 2.48
CA ALA A 11 14.38 6.31 3.30
C ALA A 11 14.81 6.61 4.74
N TYR A 12 15.71 5.80 5.29
CA TYR A 12 16.22 5.97 6.64
C TYR A 12 17.15 7.16 6.75
N THR A 13 18.08 7.33 5.79
CA THR A 13 19.03 8.45 5.84
C THR A 13 18.39 9.78 5.46
N THR A 14 17.43 9.77 4.53
CA THR A 14 16.82 10.99 4.00
C THR A 14 15.69 11.50 4.89
N TRP A 15 14.83 10.61 5.40
CA TRP A 15 13.64 10.99 6.17
C TRP A 15 13.54 10.30 7.54
N GLY A 16 14.50 9.47 7.93
CA GLY A 16 14.38 8.67 9.16
C GLY A 16 13.23 7.65 9.09
N VAL A 17 12.81 7.26 7.88
CA VAL A 17 11.66 6.37 7.66
C VAL A 17 12.12 4.91 7.61
N ARG A 18 11.37 4.03 8.28
CA ARG A 18 11.53 2.58 8.28
C ARG A 18 10.20 1.89 7.97
N MET A 19 10.28 0.64 7.54
CA MET A 19 9.12 -0.25 7.39
C MET A 19 8.40 -0.41 8.74
N GLY A 20 7.08 -0.23 8.73
CA GLY A 20 6.24 -0.54 9.87
C GLY A 20 5.90 -2.04 9.96
N GLU A 21 5.02 -2.37 10.89
CA GLU A 21 4.54 -3.74 11.08
C GLU A 21 3.81 -4.26 9.84
N GLY A 22 4.11 -5.51 9.44
CA GLY A 22 3.46 -6.19 8.31
C GLY A 22 3.74 -5.59 6.93
N PHE A 23 4.70 -4.67 6.79
CA PHE A 23 4.93 -3.92 5.56
C PHE A 23 5.15 -4.81 4.33
N LEU A 24 6.05 -5.80 4.43
CA LEU A 24 6.35 -6.71 3.33
C LEU A 24 5.19 -7.66 3.02
N ASP A 25 4.40 -8.05 4.03
CA ASP A 25 3.24 -8.90 3.84
C ASP A 25 2.15 -8.17 3.04
N VAL A 26 1.94 -6.88 3.33
CA VAL A 26 0.97 -6.04 2.59
C VAL A 26 1.40 -5.85 1.13
N ILE A 27 2.69 -5.61 0.86
CA ILE A 27 3.21 -5.50 -0.51
C ILE A 27 3.09 -6.85 -1.25
N GLY A 28 3.47 -7.94 -0.57
CA GLY A 28 3.46 -9.30 -1.12
C GLY A 28 2.07 -9.90 -1.30
N ALA A 29 1.02 -9.29 -0.74
CA ALA A 29 -0.34 -9.79 -0.86
C ALA A 29 -0.79 -9.90 -2.34
N SER A 30 -1.56 -10.94 -2.66
CA SER A 30 -2.09 -11.12 -4.01
C SER A 30 -3.16 -10.09 -4.33
N ALA A 31 -3.24 -9.66 -5.59
CA ALA A 31 -4.29 -8.77 -6.06
C ALA A 31 -5.67 -9.48 -6.01
N PRO A 32 -6.73 -8.78 -5.59
CA PRO A 32 -8.08 -9.35 -5.64
C PRO A 32 -8.55 -9.53 -7.09
N MET A 33 -9.55 -10.39 -7.28
CA MET A 33 -10.24 -10.51 -8.57
C MET A 33 -11.36 -9.48 -8.63
N LYS A 34 -11.67 -9.00 -9.84
CA LYS A 34 -12.87 -8.16 -10.06
C LYS A 34 -14.11 -8.95 -9.69
N ASP A 35 -15.08 -8.25 -9.13
CA ASP A 35 -16.38 -8.83 -8.78
C ASP A 35 -17.03 -9.50 -10.00
N PHE A 36 -17.56 -10.70 -9.76
CA PHE A 36 -18.30 -11.45 -10.77
C PHE A 36 -19.73 -10.96 -10.86
N ILE A 37 -20.35 -11.11 -12.04
CA ILE A 37 -21.78 -10.80 -12.21
C ILE A 37 -22.59 -11.90 -11.52
N GLU A 38 -23.44 -11.48 -10.59
CA GLU A 38 -24.26 -12.39 -9.78
C GLU A 38 -25.75 -12.12 -10.01
N ASN A 39 -26.53 -13.20 -10.11
CA ASN A 39 -27.99 -13.12 -10.20
C ASN A 39 -28.63 -13.97 -9.10
N LYS A 40 -29.35 -13.30 -8.20
CA LYS A 40 -30.09 -13.93 -7.09
C LYS A 40 -31.59 -13.84 -7.36
N SER A 41 -32.07 -14.73 -8.22
CA SER A 41 -33.49 -14.84 -8.56
C SER A 41 -34.26 -15.53 -7.44
N ARG A 42 -35.47 -15.04 -7.12
CA ARG A 42 -36.39 -15.71 -6.18
C ARG A 42 -36.98 -17.02 -6.73
N LEU A 43 -36.84 -17.24 -8.05
CA LEU A 43 -37.38 -18.41 -8.75
C LEU A 43 -36.42 -19.61 -8.70
N GLU A 44 -35.16 -19.39 -8.35
CA GLU A 44 -34.14 -20.44 -8.31
C GLU A 44 -33.54 -20.53 -6.91
N HIS A 45 -33.15 -21.73 -6.49
CA HIS A 45 -32.43 -21.89 -5.26
C HIS A 45 -30.99 -21.40 -5.42
N GLY A 46 -30.53 -20.59 -4.45
CA GLY A 46 -29.16 -20.10 -4.41
C GLY A 46 -28.93 -18.84 -5.25
N LYS A 47 -27.70 -18.70 -5.77
CA LYS A 47 -27.24 -17.55 -6.54
C LYS A 47 -26.46 -18.07 -7.75
N ARG A 48 -26.75 -17.55 -8.94
CA ARG A 48 -25.96 -17.84 -10.14
C ARG A 48 -24.82 -16.83 -10.24
N VAL A 49 -23.60 -17.31 -10.50
CA VAL A 49 -22.41 -16.47 -10.70
C VAL A 49 -21.87 -16.74 -12.10
N ILE A 50 -21.64 -15.68 -12.88
CA ILE A 50 -21.09 -15.77 -14.24
C ILE A 50 -19.58 -15.56 -14.17
N ILE A 51 -18.79 -16.63 -14.34
CA ILE A 51 -17.32 -16.63 -14.18
C ILE A 51 -16.61 -16.60 -15.55
N ASN A 52 -17.11 -15.80 -16.49
CA ASN A 52 -16.49 -15.68 -17.81
C ASN A 52 -15.38 -14.63 -17.78
N ASN A 53 -14.18 -14.99 -18.26
CA ASN A 53 -13.03 -14.08 -18.42
C ASN A 53 -12.63 -13.34 -17.13
N PRO A 54 -12.17 -14.05 -16.08
CA PRO A 54 -11.74 -13.43 -14.84
C PRO A 54 -10.68 -12.35 -15.07
N LYS A 55 -10.82 -11.22 -14.37
CA LYS A 55 -9.86 -10.11 -14.38
C LYS A 55 -9.41 -9.80 -12.97
N VAL A 56 -8.16 -9.36 -12.85
CA VAL A 56 -7.60 -8.84 -11.60
C VAL A 56 -8.12 -7.42 -11.38
N ASP A 57 -8.47 -7.09 -10.15
CA ASP A 57 -8.91 -5.76 -9.76
C ASP A 57 -7.75 -4.87 -9.32
N GLU A 58 -8.04 -3.58 -9.15
CA GLU A 58 -7.10 -2.67 -8.50
C GLU A 58 -6.80 -3.10 -7.05
N ARG A 59 -5.61 -2.76 -6.57
CA ARG A 59 -5.17 -3.03 -5.21
C ARG A 59 -5.20 -1.74 -4.41
N GLU A 60 -6.00 -1.71 -3.37
CA GLU A 60 -5.85 -0.74 -2.28
C GLU A 60 -4.94 -1.37 -1.21
N ILE A 61 -3.85 -0.69 -0.86
CA ILE A 61 -2.90 -1.15 0.16
C ILE A 61 -2.68 -0.07 1.20
N THR A 62 -2.63 -0.47 2.47
CA THR A 62 -2.31 0.41 3.60
C THR A 62 -0.91 0.07 4.10
N LEU A 63 0.05 0.94 3.82
CA LEU A 63 1.43 0.78 4.26
C LEU A 63 1.70 1.58 5.54
N SER A 64 2.23 0.91 6.55
CA SER A 64 2.64 1.54 7.81
C SER A 64 4.12 1.94 7.73
N PHE A 65 4.42 3.18 8.07
CA PHE A 65 5.79 3.70 8.14
C PHE A 65 6.11 4.18 9.55
N THR A 66 7.33 3.91 10.01
CA THR A 66 7.86 4.43 11.27
C THR A 66 8.84 5.55 10.98
N ILE A 67 8.64 6.73 11.58
CA ILE A 67 9.52 7.88 11.42
C ILE A 67 10.30 8.09 12.71
N GLU A 68 11.63 8.07 12.63
CA GLU A 68 12.55 8.26 13.75
C GLU A 68 13.24 9.62 13.68
N GLY A 69 13.16 10.35 14.80
CA GLY A 69 13.87 11.61 15.01
C GLY A 69 14.70 11.57 16.29
N ASN A 70 15.86 12.22 16.26
CA ASN A 70 16.74 12.34 17.44
C ASN A 70 16.27 13.43 18.41
N SER A 71 15.34 14.29 17.97
CA SER A 71 14.70 15.33 18.76
C SER A 71 13.30 15.62 18.21
N GLN A 72 12.49 16.37 18.96
CA GLN A 72 11.17 16.77 18.48
C GLN A 72 11.24 17.61 17.19
N SER A 73 12.21 18.53 17.09
CA SER A 73 12.38 19.36 15.88
C SER A 73 12.86 18.55 14.68
N ASP A 74 13.79 17.60 14.89
CA ASP A 74 14.28 16.69 13.85
C ASP A 74 13.14 15.81 13.31
N TYR A 75 12.34 15.22 14.21
CA TYR A 75 11.16 14.45 13.82
C TYR A 75 10.18 15.25 12.96
N GLN A 76 9.85 16.47 13.36
CA GLN A 76 8.90 17.31 12.60
C GLN A 76 9.46 17.70 11.22
N ALA A 77 10.75 18.03 11.13
CA ALA A 77 11.41 18.35 9.87
C ALA A 77 11.41 17.16 8.90
N LYS A 78 11.80 15.98 9.39
CA LYS A 78 11.79 14.72 8.64
C LYS A 78 10.39 14.32 8.19
N LYS A 79 9.40 14.38 9.09
CA LYS A 79 8.00 14.12 8.78
C LYS A 79 7.50 15.04 7.67
N LYS A 80 7.82 16.34 7.74
CA LYS A 80 7.45 17.28 6.70
C LYS A 80 8.10 16.93 5.36
N ALA A 81 9.40 16.66 5.34
CA ALA A 81 10.12 16.30 4.12
C ALA A 81 9.59 14.99 3.51
N PHE A 82 9.22 14.02 4.33
CA PHE A 82 8.61 12.78 3.87
C PHE A 82 7.24 13.02 3.22
N PHE A 83 6.41 13.88 3.83
CA PHE A 83 5.11 14.24 3.24
C PHE A 83 5.27 15.01 1.93
N ASP A 84 6.24 15.92 1.85
CA ASP A 84 6.55 16.64 0.61
C ASP A 84 6.97 15.66 -0.51
N GLU A 85 7.63 14.55 -0.19
CA GLU A 85 7.93 13.47 -1.14
C GLU A 85 6.66 12.72 -1.57
N LEU A 86 5.84 12.29 -0.61
CA LEU A 86 4.59 11.56 -0.90
C LEU A 86 3.61 12.39 -1.74
N TYR A 87 3.57 13.71 -1.54
CA TYR A 87 2.71 14.61 -2.30
C TYR A 87 3.13 14.80 -3.77
N LYS A 88 4.29 14.28 -4.20
CA LYS A 88 4.65 14.19 -5.62
C LYS A 88 3.78 13.17 -6.37
N GLY A 89 3.08 12.30 -5.65
CA GLY A 89 2.08 11.38 -6.18
C GLY A 89 2.63 10.06 -6.74
N VAL A 90 3.94 9.96 -6.96
CA VAL A 90 4.61 8.70 -7.34
C VAL A 90 5.44 8.21 -6.16
N VAL A 91 5.24 6.94 -5.80
CA VAL A 91 5.97 6.26 -4.74
C VAL A 91 6.46 4.92 -5.29
N ASP A 92 7.75 4.86 -5.62
CA ASP A 92 8.47 3.65 -6.04
C ASP A 92 9.24 3.08 -4.85
N ILE A 93 9.05 1.80 -4.52
CA ILE A 93 9.53 1.15 -3.30
C ILE A 93 10.25 -0.16 -3.61
#